data_AF-A0A8T5PZ97-F1
#
_entry.id   AF-A0A8T5PZ97-F1
#
_cell.length_a   1.000
_cell.length_b   1.000
_cell.length_c   1.000
_cell.angle_alpha   90.00
_cell.angle_beta   90.00
_cell.angle_gamma   90.00
#
_symmetry.space_group_name_H-M   'P 1'
#
loop_
_entity.id
_entity.type
_entity.pdbx_description
1 polymer ?
#
loop_
_entity_poly.entity_id
_entity_poly.type
_entity_poly.pdbx_seq_one_letter_code
_entity_poly.pdbx_strand_id
1 'polypeptide(L)'
;MSAEFDRETSQFLRQATVFAMDLAHDAGEKVLPLFDERKFAIKNGESIEKMTTQGDRVAHETIKSRLECREDFGFPLLSEESGNEADMHELAESQGYVWVWDEIDGTYNYSRGIEIWGVSGALVKNLQPLVGVIYLPAFKMLYFGYKSGGAYRLSTSNGTPKFCGSFSEENRLSVSKTVNLHEASALYAYPTNDLKQQNRALDLIKRLMRPASPPVFKSVRRSGSTAVNLCWIAQGSADVYVGNAQESKDIYWNGPWDIAAGMLLVEEAGGRFTDYQGNNNGIRTLDRLVTNGLLHDEMLAMLKDI
;
A
#
# COMPACT_ATOMS: atom_id res chain seq x y z
N MET A 1 -22.82 -1.51 -11.74
CA MET A 1 -22.86 -0.38 -12.70
C MET A 1 -21.91 0.68 -12.17
N SER A 2 -20.65 0.71 -12.64
CA SER A 2 -19.77 1.85 -12.38
C SER A 2 -20.31 3.02 -13.17
N ALA A 3 -20.56 4.16 -12.52
CA ALA A 3 -20.75 5.40 -13.25
C ALA A 3 -19.43 5.67 -13.99
N GLU A 4 -19.45 5.68 -15.33
CA GLU A 4 -18.33 6.23 -16.09
C GLU A 4 -18.15 7.68 -15.62
N PHE A 5 -16.93 7.99 -15.17
CA PHE A 5 -16.59 9.37 -14.87
C PHE A 5 -16.72 10.21 -16.15
N ASP A 6 -17.17 11.45 -16.00
CA ASP A 6 -17.08 12.39 -17.10
C ASP A 6 -15.62 12.66 -17.50
N ARG A 7 -15.44 13.17 -18.72
CA ARG A 7 -14.12 13.42 -19.31
C ARG A 7 -13.25 14.35 -18.45
N GLU A 8 -13.87 15.33 -17.79
CA GLU A 8 -13.17 16.30 -16.94
C GLU A 8 -12.61 15.63 -15.69
N THR A 9 -13.41 14.78 -15.04
CA THR A 9 -13.01 14.03 -13.86
C THR A 9 -11.90 13.04 -14.20
N SER A 10 -12.01 12.30 -15.31
CA SER A 10 -10.93 11.40 -15.75
C SER A 10 -9.63 12.17 -16.05
N GLN A 11 -9.72 13.35 -16.66
CA GLN A 11 -8.56 14.19 -16.92
C GLN A 11 -7.91 14.70 -15.62
N PHE A 12 -8.73 15.17 -14.67
CA PHE A 12 -8.27 15.58 -13.34
C PHE A 12 -7.54 14.45 -12.62
N LEU A 13 -8.15 13.26 -12.55
CA LEU A 13 -7.55 12.10 -11.89
C LEU A 13 -6.24 11.69 -12.56
N ARG A 14 -6.18 11.69 -13.89
CA ARG A 14 -4.95 11.39 -14.62
C ARG A 14 -3.83 12.39 -14.32
N GLN A 15 -4.15 13.69 -14.25
CA GLN A 15 -3.18 14.73 -13.89
C GLN A 15 -2.70 14.57 -12.43
N ALA A 16 -3.62 14.28 -11.52
CA ALA A 16 -3.32 13.97 -10.12
C ALA A 16 -2.40 12.75 -10.00
N THR A 17 -2.64 11.68 -10.78
CA THR A 17 -1.76 10.50 -10.81
C THR A 17 -0.36 10.86 -11.28
N VAL A 18 -0.20 11.61 -12.38
CA VAL A 18 1.11 12.04 -12.87
C VAL A 18 1.87 12.85 -11.81
N PHE A 19 1.18 13.75 -11.12
CA PHE A 19 1.79 14.52 -10.04
C PHE A 19 2.18 13.63 -8.84
N ALA A 20 1.32 12.70 -8.42
CA ALA A 20 1.63 11.75 -7.35
C ALA A 20 2.82 10.85 -7.71
N MET A 21 2.95 10.45 -8.98
CA MET A 21 4.12 9.72 -9.50
C MET A 21 5.41 10.51 -9.35
N ASP A 22 5.40 11.81 -9.70
CA ASP A 22 6.55 12.70 -9.48
C ASP A 22 6.93 12.78 -8.00
N LEU A 23 5.93 12.91 -7.11
CA LEU A 23 6.14 13.01 -5.66
C LEU A 23 6.77 11.74 -5.08
N ALA A 24 6.17 10.57 -5.34
CA ALA A 24 6.62 9.29 -4.81
C ALA A 24 8.04 8.96 -5.30
N HIS A 25 8.32 9.23 -6.59
CA HIS A 25 9.63 9.03 -7.17
C HIS A 25 10.68 9.96 -6.55
N ASP A 26 10.43 11.27 -6.48
CA ASP A 26 11.38 12.23 -5.90
C ASP A 26 11.67 11.94 -4.41
N ALA A 27 10.64 11.62 -3.63
CA ALA A 27 10.80 11.24 -2.23
C ALA A 27 11.65 9.96 -2.09
N GLY A 28 11.31 8.89 -2.83
CA GLY A 28 12.04 7.63 -2.72
C GLY A 28 13.49 7.71 -3.20
N GLU A 29 13.77 8.48 -4.26
CA GLU A 29 15.15 8.70 -4.73
C GLU A 29 15.99 9.51 -3.73
N LYS A 30 15.40 10.42 -2.97
CA LYS A 30 16.09 11.14 -1.89
C LYS A 30 16.31 10.29 -0.64
N VAL A 31 15.42 9.35 -0.36
CA VAL A 31 15.53 8.41 0.77
C VAL A 31 16.51 7.26 0.47
N LEU A 32 16.61 6.80 -0.78
CA LEU A 32 17.42 5.64 -1.15
C LEU A 32 18.92 5.73 -0.75
N PRO A 33 19.62 6.87 -0.89
CA PRO A 33 21.00 7.01 -0.40
C PRO A 33 21.11 6.78 1.12
N LEU A 34 20.13 7.23 1.91
CA LEU A 34 20.11 7.04 3.36
C LEU A 34 19.93 5.55 3.73
N PHE A 35 19.13 4.82 2.95
CA PHE A 35 19.00 3.37 3.09
C PHE A 35 20.34 2.66 2.85
N ASP A 36 21.07 3.05 1.81
CA ASP A 36 22.36 2.45 1.45
C ASP A 36 23.44 2.77 2.48
N GLU A 37 23.54 4.02 2.96
CA GLU A 37 24.45 4.40 4.06
C GLU A 37 24.18 3.58 5.32
N ARG A 38 22.90 3.37 5.65
CA ARG A 38 22.50 2.62 6.84
C ARG A 38 22.87 1.14 6.77
N LYS A 39 22.88 0.50 5.58
CA LYS A 39 23.35 -0.90 5.42
C LYS A 39 24.78 -1.08 5.96
N PHE A 40 25.60 -0.04 5.91
CA PHE A 40 26.94 -0.03 6.49
C PHE A 40 26.91 0.30 8.00
N ALA A 41 26.12 1.28 8.42
CA ALA A 41 26.01 1.69 9.82
C ALA A 41 25.55 0.56 10.77
N ILE A 42 24.65 -0.33 10.33
CA ILE A 42 24.27 -1.53 11.12
C ILE A 42 25.46 -2.45 11.37
N LYS A 43 26.33 -2.65 10.37
CA LYS A 43 27.51 -3.49 10.54
C LYS A 43 28.48 -2.91 11.58
N ASN A 44 28.41 -1.60 11.80
CA ASN A 44 29.25 -0.86 12.73
C ASN A 44 28.59 -0.63 14.11
N GLY A 45 27.37 -1.14 14.34
CA GLY A 45 26.70 -1.05 15.64
C GLY A 45 26.03 0.30 15.95
N GLU A 46 25.72 1.10 14.92
CA GLU A 46 25.07 2.41 15.08
C GLU A 46 23.55 2.33 15.28
N SER A 47 22.94 3.39 15.84
CA SER A 47 21.50 3.44 16.16
C SER A 47 20.62 3.46 14.90
N ILE A 48 19.82 2.42 14.74
CA ILE A 48 18.89 2.19 13.63
C ILE A 48 17.71 3.17 13.63
N GLU A 49 17.22 3.51 14.82
CA GLU A 49 16.03 4.36 15.00
C GLU A 49 16.26 5.76 14.42
N LYS A 50 17.42 6.36 14.72
CA LYS A 50 17.80 7.69 14.22
C LYS A 50 17.81 7.78 12.69
N MET A 51 18.28 6.73 12.01
CA MET A 51 18.36 6.70 10.54
C MET A 51 17.00 6.47 9.88
N THR A 52 16.09 5.80 10.59
CA THR A 52 14.71 5.62 10.16
C THR A 52 14.01 6.97 10.17
N THR A 53 14.00 7.65 11.32
CA THR A 53 13.44 9.01 11.47
C THR A 53 14.00 10.02 10.47
N GLN A 54 15.28 9.89 10.09
CA GLN A 54 15.87 10.77 9.07
C GLN A 54 15.29 10.51 7.67
N GLY A 55 15.08 9.24 7.31
CA GLY A 55 14.45 8.85 6.05
C GLY A 55 13.01 9.37 5.96
N ASP A 56 12.21 9.09 6.99
CA ASP A 56 10.81 9.52 7.07
C ASP A 56 10.70 11.04 6.93
N ARG A 57 11.51 11.79 7.68
CA ARG A 57 11.54 13.26 7.58
C ARG A 57 11.91 13.76 6.19
N VAL A 58 12.87 13.14 5.51
CA VAL A 58 13.29 13.56 4.16
C VAL A 58 12.17 13.34 3.14
N ALA A 59 11.47 12.20 3.23
CA ALA A 59 10.30 11.93 2.41
C ALA A 59 9.16 12.91 2.72
N HIS A 60 8.83 13.10 4.00
CA HIS A 60 7.76 14.00 4.45
C HIS A 60 7.94 15.42 3.90
N GLU A 61 9.11 16.03 4.14
CA GLU A 61 9.41 17.40 3.71
C GLU A 61 9.42 17.51 2.17
N THR A 62 9.86 16.46 1.47
CA THR A 62 9.81 16.41 0.00
C THR A 62 8.38 16.42 -0.51
N ILE A 63 7.51 15.58 0.06
CA ILE A 63 6.10 15.50 -0.34
C ILE A 63 5.39 16.81 0.00
N LYS A 64 5.50 17.26 1.25
CA LYS A 64 4.83 18.47 1.75
C LYS A 64 5.20 19.72 0.95
N SER A 65 6.49 20.00 0.78
CA SER A 65 6.94 21.20 0.06
C SER A 65 6.46 21.22 -1.40
N ARG A 66 6.36 20.06 -2.05
CA ARG A 66 5.88 19.95 -3.43
C ARG A 66 4.36 20.08 -3.53
N LEU A 67 3.61 19.60 -2.55
CA LEU A 67 2.16 19.81 -2.44
C LEU A 67 1.83 21.30 -2.24
N GLU A 68 2.56 21.98 -1.34
CA GLU A 68 2.39 23.42 -1.07
C GLU A 68 2.69 24.29 -2.30
N CYS A 69 3.55 23.83 -3.22
CA CYS A 69 3.89 24.52 -4.46
C CYS A 69 2.83 24.40 -5.58
N ARG A 70 1.73 23.65 -5.39
CA ARG A 70 0.74 23.37 -6.45
C ARG A 70 -0.67 23.82 -6.05
N GLU A 71 -1.15 24.91 -6.66
CA GLU A 71 -2.51 25.42 -6.40
C GLU A 71 -3.62 24.44 -6.82
N ASP A 72 -3.41 23.66 -7.88
CA ASP A 72 -4.38 22.70 -8.42
C ASP A 72 -4.46 21.38 -7.63
N PHE A 73 -3.48 21.10 -6.77
CA PHE A 73 -3.40 19.88 -5.96
C PHE A 73 -3.00 20.11 -4.49
N GLY A 74 -3.12 21.35 -3.99
CA GLY A 74 -2.80 21.74 -2.62
C GLY A 74 -3.85 21.30 -1.59
N PHE A 75 -4.28 20.04 -1.67
CA PHE A 75 -5.23 19.45 -0.73
C PHE A 75 -4.55 19.12 0.60
N PRO A 76 -5.32 18.99 1.71
CA PRO A 76 -4.79 18.57 3.00
C PRO A 76 -3.96 17.29 2.89
N LEU A 77 -2.85 17.25 3.63
CA LEU A 77 -1.97 16.10 3.76
C LEU A 77 -2.26 15.40 5.08
N LEU A 78 -2.52 14.11 5.00
CA LEU A 78 -2.49 13.16 6.10
C LEU A 78 -1.31 12.22 5.85
N SER A 79 -0.42 12.07 6.83
CA SER A 79 0.67 11.12 6.73
C SER A 79 0.99 10.44 8.05
N GLU A 80 1.77 9.36 8.03
CA GLU A 80 2.20 8.66 9.25
C GLU A 80 2.91 9.61 10.23
N GLU A 81 3.78 10.48 9.70
CA GLU A 81 4.58 11.42 10.49
C GLU A 81 3.79 12.62 11.06
N SER A 82 2.63 12.93 10.49
CA SER A 82 1.89 14.16 10.80
C SER A 82 0.44 13.95 11.26
N GLY A 83 -0.12 12.77 11.01
CA GLY A 83 -1.51 12.46 11.26
C GLY A 83 -1.75 11.94 12.67
N ASN A 84 -2.80 12.45 13.31
CA ASN A 84 -3.39 11.83 14.49
C ASN A 84 -4.81 11.28 14.17
N GLU A 85 -5.38 10.52 15.11
CA GLU A 85 -6.71 9.90 15.00
C GLU A 85 -7.85 10.92 14.80
N ALA A 86 -7.72 12.12 15.39
CA ALA A 86 -8.72 13.17 15.25
C ALA A 86 -8.71 13.76 13.83
N ASP A 87 -7.52 13.90 13.22
CA ASP A 87 -7.38 14.37 11.84
C ASP A 87 -8.09 13.42 10.87
N MET A 88 -7.96 12.10 11.08
CA MET A 88 -8.65 11.08 10.28
C MET A 88 -10.18 11.17 10.35
N HIS A 89 -10.72 11.48 11.53
CA HIS A 89 -12.16 11.62 11.73
C HIS A 89 -12.69 12.92 11.11
N GLU A 90 -12.02 14.04 11.31
CA GLU A 90 -12.40 15.33 10.70
C GLU A 90 -12.25 15.32 9.17
N LEU A 91 -11.18 14.72 8.64
CA LEU A 91 -10.95 14.62 7.19
C LEU A 91 -12.02 13.77 6.49
N ALA A 92 -12.46 12.69 7.11
CA ALA A 92 -13.55 11.85 6.61
C ALA A 92 -14.90 12.58 6.55
N GLU A 93 -15.10 13.58 7.42
CA GLU A 93 -16.33 14.40 7.46
C GLU A 93 -16.29 15.57 6.48
N SER A 94 -15.09 16.00 6.05
CA SER A 94 -14.90 17.21 5.23
C SER A 94 -15.45 17.14 3.79
N GLN A 95 -15.87 15.96 3.29
CA GLN A 95 -16.27 15.68 1.89
C GLN A 95 -15.24 16.10 0.81
N GLY A 96 -14.07 16.59 1.21
CA GLY A 96 -13.02 17.10 0.34
C GLY A 96 -12.04 16.03 -0.14
N TYR A 97 -11.12 16.45 -1.00
CA TYR A 97 -9.96 15.65 -1.38
C TYR A 97 -8.89 15.74 -0.29
N VAL A 98 -8.20 14.63 -0.04
CA VAL A 98 -7.12 14.52 0.94
C VAL A 98 -6.00 13.68 0.34
N TRP A 99 -4.75 14.14 0.47
CA TRP A 99 -3.58 13.33 0.20
C TRP A 99 -3.27 12.47 1.42
N VAL A 100 -3.15 11.17 1.21
CA VAL A 100 -2.79 10.20 2.26
C VAL A 100 -1.46 9.56 1.88
N TRP A 101 -0.43 9.75 2.69
CA TRP A 101 0.93 9.29 2.39
C TRP A 101 1.53 8.47 3.53
N ASP A 102 2.25 7.42 3.13
CA ASP A 102 3.22 6.72 3.95
C ASP A 102 4.59 7.00 3.35
N GLU A 103 5.40 7.75 4.10
CA GLU A 103 6.75 8.13 3.71
C GLU A 103 7.67 6.92 3.50
N ILE A 104 7.56 5.90 4.35
CA ILE A 104 8.33 4.65 4.29
C ILE A 104 7.49 3.47 4.83
N ASP A 105 6.67 2.88 3.96
CA ASP A 105 5.98 1.62 4.29
C ASP A 105 7.01 0.49 4.38
N GLY A 106 6.93 -0.28 5.46
CA GLY A 106 7.94 -1.27 5.80
C GLY A 106 9.15 -0.67 6.52
N THR A 107 8.92 0.32 7.37
CA THR A 107 9.89 0.98 8.24
C THR A 107 10.86 0.00 8.93
N TYR A 108 10.39 -1.16 9.41
CA TYR A 108 11.29 -2.16 10.01
C TYR A 108 12.21 -2.84 8.99
N ASN A 109 11.72 -3.13 7.77
CA ASN A 109 12.54 -3.65 6.69
C ASN A 109 13.57 -2.62 6.25
N TYR A 110 13.12 -1.37 6.04
CA TYR A 110 13.98 -0.22 5.81
C TYR A 110 15.06 -0.20 6.88
N SER A 111 14.67 -0.19 8.16
CA SER A 111 15.55 -0.14 9.34
C SER A 111 16.43 -1.38 9.56
N ARG A 112 16.21 -2.48 8.82
CA ARG A 112 17.07 -3.69 8.80
C ARG A 112 17.84 -3.92 7.49
N GLY A 113 17.65 -3.06 6.49
CA GLY A 113 18.44 -3.08 5.25
C GLY A 113 17.87 -4.09 4.26
N ILE A 114 16.64 -4.51 4.52
CA ILE A 114 15.84 -5.39 3.69
C ILE A 114 15.16 -4.50 2.67
N GLU A 115 15.28 -4.86 1.39
CA GLU A 115 14.88 -4.03 0.24
C GLU A 115 13.37 -3.96 0.02
N ILE A 116 12.58 -4.58 0.91
CA ILE A 116 11.13 -4.65 0.86
C ILE A 116 10.53 -3.47 1.64
N TRP A 117 10.55 -2.29 1.02
CA TRP A 117 9.94 -1.05 1.53
C TRP A 117 9.57 -0.13 0.34
N GLY A 118 8.78 0.91 0.59
CA GLY A 118 8.44 1.90 -0.44
C GLY A 118 7.79 3.17 0.07
N VAL A 119 7.63 4.15 -0.82
CA VAL A 119 6.85 5.37 -0.59
C VAL A 119 5.45 5.15 -1.16
N SER A 120 4.40 5.29 -0.35
CA SER A 120 3.01 5.03 -0.75
C SER A 120 2.19 6.32 -0.63
N GLY A 121 1.36 6.60 -1.64
CA GLY A 121 0.57 7.84 -1.69
C GLY A 121 -0.76 7.65 -2.40
N ALA A 122 -1.80 8.29 -1.90
CA ALA A 122 -3.13 8.26 -2.49
C ALA A 122 -3.84 9.60 -2.41
N LEU A 123 -4.67 9.89 -3.41
CA LEU A 123 -5.69 10.94 -3.32
C LEU A 123 -7.00 10.29 -2.91
N VAL A 124 -7.55 10.67 -1.77
CA VAL A 124 -8.76 10.09 -1.19
C VAL A 124 -9.89 11.11 -1.18
N LYS A 125 -11.11 10.65 -1.44
CA LYS A 125 -12.34 11.43 -1.25
C LYS A 125 -13.43 10.50 -0.71
N ASN A 126 -14.16 10.95 0.32
CA ASN A 126 -15.21 10.15 0.97
C ASN A 126 -14.69 8.75 1.39
N LEU A 127 -13.49 8.70 1.98
CA LEU A 127 -12.78 7.47 2.38
C LEU A 127 -12.37 6.53 1.24
N GLN A 128 -12.68 6.86 -0.01
CA GLN A 128 -12.36 6.04 -1.17
C GLN A 128 -11.13 6.61 -1.89
N PRO A 129 -10.09 5.80 -2.13
CA PRO A 129 -8.97 6.23 -2.94
C PRO A 129 -9.42 6.41 -4.39
N LEU A 130 -8.98 7.52 -5.00
CA LEU A 130 -9.25 7.88 -6.38
C LEU A 130 -7.99 7.90 -7.24
N VAL A 131 -6.84 8.12 -6.60
CA VAL A 131 -5.50 7.99 -7.18
C VAL A 131 -4.66 7.18 -6.20
N GLY A 132 -3.76 6.35 -6.70
CA GLY A 132 -2.84 5.56 -5.91
C GLY A 132 -1.49 5.49 -6.61
N VAL A 133 -0.42 5.66 -5.85
CA VAL A 133 0.96 5.51 -6.29
C VAL A 133 1.78 4.81 -5.21
N ILE A 134 2.62 3.86 -5.61
CA ILE A 134 3.59 3.21 -4.73
C ILE A 134 4.92 3.17 -5.48
N TYR A 135 5.94 3.85 -4.96
CA TYR A 135 7.30 3.72 -5.46
C TYR A 135 8.09 2.76 -4.58
N LEU A 136 8.76 1.78 -5.20
CA LEU A 136 9.64 0.82 -4.55
C LEU A 136 11.09 1.11 -4.98
N PRO A 137 11.85 1.93 -4.24
CA PRO A 137 13.13 2.47 -4.71
C PRO A 137 14.19 1.39 -4.95
N ALA A 138 14.33 0.45 -4.00
CA ALA A 138 15.29 -0.64 -4.12
C ALA A 138 15.00 -1.56 -5.33
N PHE A 139 13.73 -1.70 -5.71
CA PHE A 139 13.32 -2.46 -6.89
C PHE A 139 13.30 -1.62 -8.19
N LYS A 140 13.47 -0.29 -8.09
CA LYS A 140 13.32 0.65 -9.21
C LYS A 140 12.01 0.46 -9.95
N MET A 141 10.92 0.35 -9.19
CA MET A 141 9.58 0.06 -9.70
C MET A 141 8.56 1.03 -9.13
N LEU A 142 7.79 1.66 -10.00
CA LEU A 142 6.68 2.54 -9.66
C LEU A 142 5.35 1.91 -10.08
N TYR A 143 4.41 1.80 -9.15
CA TYR A 143 3.05 1.34 -9.38
C TYR A 143 2.12 2.54 -9.24
N PHE A 144 1.14 2.67 -10.13
CA PHE A 144 0.26 3.84 -10.13
C PHE A 144 -1.06 3.57 -10.85
N GLY A 145 -2.08 4.36 -10.54
CA GLY A 145 -3.39 4.24 -11.16
C GLY A 145 -4.37 5.29 -10.65
N TYR A 146 -5.54 5.31 -11.27
CA TYR A 146 -6.67 6.10 -10.81
C TYR A 146 -7.97 5.36 -11.03
N LYS A 147 -9.02 5.78 -10.33
CA LYS A 147 -10.34 5.12 -10.37
C LYS A 147 -10.88 5.10 -11.80
N SER A 148 -11.30 3.92 -12.26
CA SER A 148 -11.76 3.64 -13.63
C SER A 148 -10.72 3.90 -14.73
N GLY A 149 -9.47 4.16 -14.35
CA GLY A 149 -8.35 4.41 -15.26
C GLY A 149 -7.44 3.21 -15.44
N GLY A 150 -7.60 2.16 -14.64
CA GLY A 150 -6.66 1.05 -14.55
C GLY A 150 -5.48 1.32 -13.62
N ALA A 151 -4.73 0.26 -13.35
CA ALA A 151 -3.48 0.29 -12.61
C ALA A 151 -2.33 -0.16 -13.51
N TYR A 152 -1.15 0.41 -13.29
CA TYR A 152 0.02 0.28 -14.15
C TYR A 152 1.28 0.16 -13.32
N ARG A 153 2.35 -0.38 -13.91
CA ARG A 153 3.70 -0.35 -13.34
C ARG A 153 4.73 0.11 -14.36
N LEU A 154 5.79 0.75 -13.87
CA LEU A 154 6.90 1.23 -14.69
C LEU A 154 8.23 0.97 -13.97
N SER A 155 9.25 0.53 -14.72
CA SER A 155 10.62 0.53 -14.19
C SER A 155 11.25 1.91 -14.31
N THR A 156 11.97 2.33 -13.27
CA THR A 156 12.71 3.59 -13.17
C THR A 156 14.21 3.42 -13.46
N SER A 157 14.62 2.22 -13.90
CA SER A 157 16.04 1.87 -14.13
C SER A 157 16.74 2.71 -15.20
N ASN A 158 16.00 3.30 -16.15
CA ASN A 158 16.54 4.09 -17.25
C ASN A 158 16.53 5.61 -16.96
N GLY A 159 16.46 6.01 -15.69
CA GLY A 159 16.42 7.40 -15.24
C GLY A 159 15.01 7.93 -15.00
N THR A 160 14.89 9.25 -14.83
CA THR A 160 13.62 9.92 -14.49
C THR A 160 12.52 9.56 -15.50
N PRO A 161 11.41 8.95 -15.06
CA PRO A 161 10.36 8.54 -15.96
C PRO A 161 9.71 9.71 -16.70
N LYS A 162 9.32 9.49 -17.96
CA LYS A 162 8.41 10.39 -18.69
C LYS A 162 6.97 9.98 -18.40
N PHE A 163 6.41 10.48 -17.30
CA PHE A 163 5.11 10.06 -16.76
C PHE A 163 3.90 10.28 -17.69
N CYS A 164 3.97 11.15 -18.69
CA CYS A 164 2.88 11.31 -19.66
C CYS A 164 2.63 10.08 -20.55
N GLY A 165 3.65 9.23 -20.77
CA GLY A 165 3.59 8.01 -21.60
C GLY A 165 3.42 6.71 -20.83
N SER A 166 3.27 6.77 -19.50
CA SER A 166 3.31 5.59 -18.62
C SER A 166 2.02 4.74 -18.64
N PHE A 167 0.90 5.30 -19.09
CA PHE A 167 -0.42 4.64 -19.14
C PHE A 167 -0.60 3.73 -20.37
N SER A 168 0.44 2.98 -20.77
CA SER A 168 0.37 2.05 -21.90
C SER A 168 -0.17 0.69 -21.47
N GLU A 169 -0.93 0.00 -22.33
CA GLU A 169 -1.52 -1.31 -22.01
C GLU A 169 -0.47 -2.39 -21.70
N GLU A 170 0.72 -2.30 -22.28
CA GLU A 170 1.87 -3.17 -21.97
C GLU A 170 2.31 -3.10 -20.49
N ASN A 171 2.08 -1.97 -19.84
CA ASN A 171 2.44 -1.70 -18.45
C ASN A 171 1.27 -1.92 -17.50
N ARG A 172 0.08 -2.25 -18.04
CA ARG A 172 -1.14 -2.42 -17.26
C ARG A 172 -1.05 -3.65 -16.38
N LEU A 173 -1.44 -3.48 -15.13
CA LEU A 173 -1.47 -4.53 -14.12
C LEU A 173 -2.72 -5.39 -14.29
N SER A 174 -2.59 -6.67 -13.96
CA SER A 174 -3.73 -7.55 -13.77
C SER A 174 -3.41 -8.54 -12.65
N VAL A 175 -4.39 -8.74 -11.78
CA VAL A 175 -4.30 -9.79 -10.76
C VAL A 175 -4.21 -11.17 -11.40
N SER A 176 -3.71 -12.15 -10.63
CA SER A 176 -3.56 -13.52 -11.10
C SER A 176 -4.91 -14.16 -11.50
N LYS A 177 -4.84 -15.28 -12.23
CA LYS A 177 -6.02 -16.10 -12.60
C LYS A 177 -6.08 -17.42 -11.82
N THR A 178 -5.36 -17.51 -10.71
CA THR A 178 -5.34 -18.69 -9.84
C THR A 178 -6.73 -18.89 -9.22
N VAL A 179 -7.30 -20.08 -9.38
CA VAL A 179 -8.65 -20.43 -8.89
C VAL A 179 -8.64 -21.39 -7.71
N ASN A 180 -7.49 -22.00 -7.38
CA ASN A 180 -7.37 -22.96 -6.29
C ASN A 180 -6.40 -22.47 -5.22
N LEU A 181 -6.78 -22.53 -3.94
CA LEU A 181 -5.90 -22.11 -2.84
C LEU A 181 -4.58 -22.88 -2.80
N HIS A 182 -4.58 -24.19 -3.05
CA HIS A 182 -3.37 -25.02 -2.95
C HIS A 182 -2.29 -24.71 -4.01
N GLU A 183 -2.65 -23.93 -5.04
CA GLU A 183 -1.75 -23.39 -6.06
C GLU A 183 -1.36 -21.93 -5.75
N ALA A 184 -2.14 -21.26 -4.90
CA ALA A 184 -2.00 -19.85 -4.57
C ALA A 184 -0.88 -19.57 -3.56
N SER A 185 -0.38 -18.33 -3.59
CA SER A 185 0.50 -17.74 -2.59
C SER A 185 -0.25 -16.74 -1.72
N ALA A 186 -0.17 -16.94 -0.40
CA ALA A 186 -0.73 -16.04 0.59
C ALA A 186 0.34 -15.15 1.23
N LEU A 187 -0.02 -13.89 1.44
CA LEU A 187 0.72 -12.90 2.19
C LEU A 187 -0.07 -12.56 3.46
N TYR A 188 0.60 -12.22 4.54
CA TYR A 188 -0.09 -11.73 5.73
C TYR A 188 0.66 -10.65 6.49
N ALA A 189 -0.08 -9.79 7.19
CA ALA A 189 0.44 -8.73 8.03
C ALA A 189 -0.45 -8.52 9.27
N TYR A 190 -0.03 -9.08 10.40
CA TYR A 190 -0.68 -8.88 11.69
C TYR A 190 0.30 -8.22 12.67
N PRO A 191 -0.20 -7.33 13.55
CA PRO A 191 0.59 -6.83 14.65
C PRO A 191 0.75 -7.93 15.69
N THR A 192 1.85 -7.87 16.45
CA THR A 192 2.20 -8.88 17.47
C THR A 192 2.67 -8.22 18.76
N ASN A 193 2.27 -6.97 18.99
CA ASN A 193 2.63 -6.12 20.12
C ASN A 193 1.84 -6.45 21.40
N ASP A 194 0.64 -7.01 21.30
CA ASP A 194 -0.15 -7.47 22.45
C ASP A 194 -0.65 -8.92 22.30
N LEU A 195 -1.07 -9.50 23.42
CA LEU A 195 -1.50 -10.89 23.49
C LEU A 195 -2.75 -11.20 22.65
N LYS A 196 -3.69 -10.26 22.53
CA LYS A 196 -4.89 -10.44 21.71
C LYS A 196 -4.50 -10.55 20.24
N GLN A 197 -3.67 -9.63 19.77
CA GLN A 197 -3.21 -9.60 18.37
C GLN A 197 -2.31 -10.79 18.05
N GLN A 198 -1.43 -11.19 18.97
CA GLN A 198 -0.65 -12.43 18.86
C GLN A 198 -1.54 -13.67 18.70
N ASN A 199 -2.61 -13.78 19.50
CA ASN A 199 -3.54 -14.91 19.40
C ASN A 199 -4.30 -14.91 18.06
N ARG A 200 -4.77 -13.75 17.57
CA ARG A 200 -5.40 -13.66 16.25
C ARG A 200 -4.43 -14.03 15.13
N ALA A 201 -3.17 -13.59 15.21
CA ALA A 201 -2.13 -13.94 14.26
C ALA A 201 -1.85 -15.46 14.25
N LEU A 202 -1.81 -16.09 15.43
CA LEU A 202 -1.66 -17.55 15.55
C LEU A 202 -2.86 -18.31 14.98
N ASP A 203 -4.09 -17.83 15.18
CA ASP A 203 -5.28 -18.43 14.57
C ASP A 203 -5.23 -18.34 13.04
N LEU A 204 -4.86 -17.17 12.51
CA LEU A 204 -4.68 -16.97 11.08
C LEU A 204 -3.65 -17.96 10.50
N ILE A 205 -2.45 -18.02 11.11
CA ILE A 205 -1.37 -18.89 10.63
C ILE A 205 -1.82 -20.35 10.65
N LYS A 206 -2.55 -20.79 11.69
CA LYS A 206 -3.12 -22.15 11.75
C LYS A 206 -4.08 -22.41 10.59
N ARG A 207 -4.91 -21.45 10.20
CA ARG A 207 -5.84 -21.60 9.06
C ARG A 207 -5.10 -21.65 7.72
N LEU A 208 -4.15 -20.75 7.50
CA LEU A 208 -3.37 -20.66 6.25
C LEU A 208 -2.43 -21.86 6.08
N MET A 209 -1.94 -22.45 7.17
CA MET A 209 -0.89 -23.47 7.16
C MET A 209 -1.30 -24.78 7.85
N ARG A 210 -2.60 -25.05 8.03
CA ARG A 210 -3.05 -26.31 8.64
C ARG A 210 -2.48 -27.51 7.84
N PRO A 211 -2.05 -28.59 8.53
CA PRO A 211 -1.59 -29.79 7.85
C PRO A 211 -2.68 -30.36 6.92
N ALA A 212 -2.37 -30.46 5.63
CA ALA A 212 -3.24 -31.01 4.59
C ALA A 212 -2.38 -31.54 3.43
N SER A 213 -2.96 -32.44 2.61
CA SER A 213 -2.35 -32.92 1.38
C SER A 213 -3.39 -32.88 0.25
N PRO A 214 -3.27 -31.95 -0.74
CA PRO A 214 -2.24 -30.90 -0.84
C PRO A 214 -2.33 -29.85 0.29
N PRO A 215 -1.28 -29.02 0.51
CA PRO A 215 -1.34 -27.93 1.49
C PRO A 215 -2.42 -26.91 1.12
N VAL A 216 -2.92 -26.16 2.11
CA VAL A 216 -3.94 -25.13 1.86
C VAL A 216 -3.47 -24.08 0.88
N PHE A 217 -2.23 -23.58 1.06
CA PHE A 217 -1.56 -22.68 0.14
C PHE A 217 -0.24 -23.27 -0.34
N LYS A 218 0.16 -22.95 -1.57
CA LYS A 218 1.47 -23.33 -2.10
C LYS A 218 2.60 -22.65 -1.32
N SER A 219 2.38 -21.41 -0.89
CA SER A 219 3.33 -20.60 -0.13
C SER A 219 2.60 -19.60 0.77
N VAL A 220 3.11 -19.39 1.98
CA VAL A 220 2.63 -18.37 2.92
C VAL A 220 3.82 -17.52 3.36
N ARG A 221 3.72 -16.18 3.29
CA ARG A 221 4.84 -15.25 3.56
C ARG A 221 4.42 -14.04 4.38
N ARG A 222 5.32 -13.56 5.23
CA ARG A 222 5.26 -12.23 5.85
C ARG A 222 6.41 -11.39 5.30
N SER A 223 6.11 -10.43 4.43
CA SER A 223 7.13 -9.61 3.75
C SER A 223 7.65 -8.47 4.63
N GLY A 224 6.79 -7.92 5.52
CA GLY A 224 7.11 -6.77 6.37
C GLY A 224 6.74 -5.40 5.80
N SER A 225 6.04 -5.33 4.65
CA SER A 225 5.54 -4.08 4.05
C SER A 225 4.17 -4.32 3.41
N THR A 226 3.18 -3.51 3.76
CA THR A 226 1.81 -3.69 3.24
C THR A 226 1.70 -3.16 1.82
N ALA A 227 2.30 -2.02 1.50
CA ALA A 227 2.30 -1.45 0.16
C ALA A 227 2.93 -2.43 -0.86
N VAL A 228 4.06 -3.08 -0.52
CA VAL A 228 4.69 -4.09 -1.39
C VAL A 228 3.77 -5.30 -1.57
N ASN A 229 3.10 -5.77 -0.52
CA ASN A 229 2.16 -6.88 -0.63
C ASN A 229 1.04 -6.56 -1.61
N LEU A 230 0.45 -5.37 -1.51
CA LEU A 230 -0.64 -4.95 -2.39
C LEU A 230 -0.17 -4.78 -3.84
N CYS A 231 1.05 -4.28 -4.07
CA CYS A 231 1.67 -4.29 -5.40
C CYS A 231 1.80 -5.70 -5.97
N TRP A 232 2.23 -6.67 -5.15
CA TRP A 232 2.36 -8.07 -5.59
C TRP A 232 1.02 -8.73 -5.90
N ILE A 233 -0.04 -8.38 -5.18
CA ILE A 233 -1.41 -8.81 -5.53
C ILE A 233 -1.84 -8.17 -6.86
N ALA A 234 -1.71 -6.84 -6.98
CA ALA A 234 -2.14 -6.09 -8.17
C ALA A 234 -1.46 -6.57 -9.46
N GLN A 235 -0.19 -6.97 -9.38
CA GLN A 235 0.56 -7.51 -10.53
C GLN A 235 0.41 -9.03 -10.72
N GLY A 236 -0.37 -9.71 -9.88
CA GLY A 236 -0.60 -11.16 -9.97
C GLY A 236 0.58 -12.04 -9.58
N SER A 237 1.55 -11.52 -8.82
CA SER A 237 2.66 -12.31 -8.26
C SER A 237 2.30 -13.01 -6.95
N ALA A 238 1.25 -12.56 -6.29
CA ALA A 238 0.59 -13.20 -5.17
C ALA A 238 -0.92 -13.16 -5.38
N ASP A 239 -1.65 -14.01 -4.65
CA ASP A 239 -3.07 -14.22 -4.90
C ASP A 239 -3.96 -13.75 -3.76
N VAL A 240 -3.46 -13.81 -2.52
CA VAL A 240 -4.18 -13.46 -1.30
C VAL A 240 -3.26 -12.67 -0.36
N TYR A 241 -3.78 -11.58 0.21
CA TYR A 241 -3.21 -10.88 1.35
C TYR A 241 -4.25 -10.80 2.46
N VAL A 242 -3.84 -11.16 3.67
CA VAL A 242 -4.65 -11.10 4.89
C VAL A 242 -3.96 -10.23 5.92
N GLY A 243 -4.54 -9.07 6.22
CA GLY A 243 -3.95 -8.08 7.11
C GLY A 243 -4.91 -7.60 8.18
N ASN A 244 -4.37 -7.04 9.24
CA ASN A 244 -5.16 -6.32 10.24
C ASN A 244 -4.45 -5.01 10.59
N ALA A 245 -5.21 -3.93 10.75
CA ALA A 245 -4.74 -2.69 11.34
C ALA A 245 -4.94 -2.72 12.85
N GLN A 246 -4.03 -2.08 13.59
CA GLN A 246 -4.25 -1.81 15.00
C GLN A 246 -4.27 -0.31 15.26
N GLU A 247 -5.39 0.11 15.83
CA GLU A 247 -5.57 1.42 16.42
C GLU A 247 -5.04 1.36 17.86
N SER A 248 -3.99 2.13 18.13
CA SER A 248 -3.58 2.45 19.51
C SER A 248 -3.42 3.96 19.63
N LYS A 249 -3.60 4.49 20.85
CA LYS A 249 -3.58 5.93 21.11
C LYS A 249 -2.31 6.65 20.63
N ASP A 250 -1.21 5.91 20.49
CA ASP A 250 0.11 6.46 20.23
C ASP A 250 0.73 5.96 18.90
N ILE A 251 0.19 4.89 18.30
CA ILE A 251 0.73 4.25 17.07
C ILE A 251 -0.41 3.66 16.24
N TYR A 252 -0.49 4.04 14.97
CA TYR A 252 -1.26 3.34 13.95
C TYR A 252 -0.37 2.30 13.28
N TRP A 253 -0.50 1.03 13.65
CA TRP A 253 0.20 -0.04 12.95
C TRP A 253 -0.63 -0.46 11.74
N ASN A 254 -0.02 -0.44 10.55
CA ASN A 254 -0.69 -0.78 9.30
C ASN A 254 -1.95 0.09 9.13
N GLY A 255 -1.79 1.41 9.25
CA GLY A 255 -2.84 2.41 9.22
C GLY A 255 -3.48 2.61 7.83
N PRO A 256 -4.23 3.71 7.66
CA PRO A 256 -4.86 4.06 6.39
C PRO A 256 -3.87 4.34 5.25
N TRP A 257 -2.71 4.92 5.56
CA TRP A 257 -1.66 5.26 4.59
C TRP A 257 -0.96 4.05 3.97
N ASP A 258 -0.80 2.96 4.73
CA ASP A 258 -0.27 1.69 4.22
C ASP A 258 -1.13 1.07 3.11
N ILE A 259 -2.45 1.30 3.14
CA ILE A 259 -3.40 0.63 2.23
C ILE A 259 -4.01 1.52 1.16
N ALA A 260 -4.08 2.84 1.36
CA ALA A 260 -4.88 3.71 0.52
C ALA A 260 -4.51 3.59 -0.97
N ALA A 261 -3.21 3.61 -1.28
CA ALA A 261 -2.73 3.46 -2.65
C ALA A 261 -2.97 2.04 -3.17
N GLY A 262 -2.53 1.03 -2.42
CA GLY A 262 -2.59 -0.37 -2.84
C GLY A 262 -4.01 -0.89 -3.00
N MET A 263 -4.97 -0.42 -2.20
CA MET A 263 -6.39 -0.72 -2.33
C MET A 263 -6.89 -0.37 -3.73
N LEU A 264 -6.66 0.86 -4.18
CA LEU A 264 -7.06 1.29 -5.52
C LEU A 264 -6.37 0.46 -6.60
N LEU A 265 -5.06 0.26 -6.48
CA LEU A 265 -4.27 -0.44 -7.50
C LEU A 265 -4.75 -1.88 -7.68
N VAL A 266 -5.10 -2.57 -6.59
CA VAL A 266 -5.64 -3.93 -6.65
C VAL A 266 -7.02 -3.95 -7.31
N GLU A 267 -7.93 -3.05 -6.92
CA GLU A 267 -9.27 -2.98 -7.53
C GLU A 267 -9.20 -2.69 -9.03
N GLU A 268 -8.38 -1.73 -9.44
CA GLU A 268 -8.21 -1.34 -10.84
C GLU A 268 -7.45 -2.41 -11.68
N ALA A 269 -6.69 -3.29 -11.02
CA ALA A 269 -6.10 -4.49 -11.63
C ALA A 269 -7.09 -5.68 -11.72
N GLY A 270 -8.31 -5.53 -11.20
CA GLY A 270 -9.37 -6.55 -11.22
C GLY A 270 -9.44 -7.44 -9.98
N GLY A 271 -8.77 -7.07 -8.89
CA GLY A 271 -8.86 -7.75 -7.60
C GLY A 271 -10.04 -7.30 -6.75
N ARG A 272 -10.09 -7.81 -5.51
CA ARG A 272 -11.08 -7.42 -4.49
C ARG A 272 -10.38 -7.05 -3.19
N PHE A 273 -10.88 -6.01 -2.52
CA PHE A 273 -10.44 -5.52 -1.22
C PHE A 273 -11.67 -5.36 -0.31
N THR A 274 -11.70 -6.06 0.83
CA THR A 274 -12.79 -5.98 1.81
C THR A 274 -12.27 -6.19 3.24
N ASP A 275 -13.14 -6.00 4.23
CA ASP A 275 -13.01 -6.62 5.53
C ASP A 275 -13.34 -8.12 5.50
N TYR A 276 -13.21 -8.81 6.64
CA TYR A 276 -13.54 -10.23 6.77
C TYR A 276 -15.05 -10.53 6.77
N GLN A 277 -15.90 -9.50 6.78
CA GLN A 277 -17.34 -9.61 6.57
C GLN A 277 -17.74 -9.37 5.10
N GLY A 278 -16.77 -9.03 4.24
CA GLY A 278 -16.99 -8.75 2.82
C GLY A 278 -17.38 -7.32 2.51
N ASN A 279 -17.31 -6.38 3.47
CA ASN A 279 -17.61 -4.96 3.24
C ASN A 279 -16.35 -4.21 2.79
N ASN A 280 -16.53 -3.19 1.97
CA ASN A 280 -15.47 -2.25 1.60
C ASN A 280 -15.73 -0.91 2.28
N ASN A 281 -14.99 -0.64 3.36
CA ASN A 281 -15.11 0.59 4.14
C ASN A 281 -14.06 1.65 3.75
N GLY A 282 -13.45 1.50 2.57
CA GLY A 282 -12.38 2.38 2.11
C GLY A 282 -11.15 2.28 3.00
N ILE A 283 -10.49 3.42 3.21
CA ILE A 283 -9.27 3.51 4.04
C ILE A 283 -9.50 3.23 5.53
N ARG A 284 -10.76 3.10 5.99
CA ARG A 284 -11.12 2.70 7.37
C ARG A 284 -11.18 1.18 7.57
N THR A 285 -10.90 0.40 6.54
CA THR A 285 -10.96 -1.05 6.61
C THR A 285 -9.82 -1.59 7.51
N LEU A 286 -10.18 -2.12 8.68
CA LEU A 286 -9.22 -2.59 9.69
C LEU A 286 -8.74 -4.02 9.44
N ASP A 287 -9.65 -4.99 9.53
CA ASP A 287 -9.41 -6.35 9.01
C ASP A 287 -9.45 -6.26 7.48
N ARG A 288 -8.48 -6.86 6.79
CA ARG A 288 -8.22 -6.64 5.36
C ARG A 288 -8.02 -7.96 4.66
N LEU A 289 -8.99 -8.33 3.82
CA LEU A 289 -8.86 -9.40 2.85
C LEU A 289 -8.70 -8.79 1.46
N VAL A 290 -7.57 -9.10 0.84
CA VAL A 290 -7.24 -8.64 -0.51
C VAL A 290 -6.90 -9.85 -1.36
N THR A 291 -7.52 -9.96 -2.54
CA THR A 291 -7.36 -11.15 -3.39
C THR A 291 -7.39 -10.80 -4.87
N ASN A 292 -7.03 -11.77 -5.70
CA ASN A 292 -7.27 -11.75 -7.14
C ASN A 292 -8.76 -11.77 -7.57
N GLY A 293 -9.70 -11.67 -6.63
CA GLY A 293 -11.13 -11.69 -6.85
C GLY A 293 -11.73 -13.10 -6.92
N LEU A 294 -11.04 -14.04 -7.57
CA LEU A 294 -11.47 -15.43 -7.75
C LEU A 294 -11.46 -16.23 -6.45
N LEU A 295 -10.48 -15.99 -5.59
CA LEU A 295 -10.31 -16.70 -4.31
C LEU A 295 -11.05 -16.03 -3.14
N HIS A 296 -11.74 -14.91 -3.39
CA HIS A 296 -12.18 -14.02 -2.32
C HIS A 296 -13.26 -14.64 -1.42
N ASP A 297 -14.29 -15.25 -2.01
CA ASP A 297 -15.40 -15.80 -1.22
C ASP A 297 -14.97 -17.06 -0.44
N GLU A 298 -14.06 -17.86 -0.99
CA GLU A 298 -13.43 -18.98 -0.28
C GLU A 298 -12.61 -18.49 0.92
N MET A 299 -11.88 -17.38 0.75
CA MET A 299 -11.14 -16.75 1.84
C MET A 299 -12.04 -16.11 2.90
N LEU A 300 -13.14 -15.46 2.53
CA LEU A 300 -14.14 -14.97 3.50
C LEU A 300 -14.68 -16.12 4.36
N ALA A 301 -14.99 -17.26 3.74
CA ALA A 301 -15.44 -18.45 4.46
C ALA A 301 -14.36 -18.99 5.41
N MET A 302 -13.08 -18.98 4.99
CA MET A 302 -11.95 -19.40 5.83
C MET A 302 -11.72 -18.46 7.03
N LEU A 303 -11.86 -17.15 6.84
CA LEU A 303 -11.57 -16.12 7.84
C LEU A 303 -12.73 -15.85 8.80
N LYS A 304 -13.85 -16.53 8.61
CA LYS A 304 -15.00 -16.42 9.51
C LYS A 304 -14.59 -16.72 10.96
N ASP A 305 -15.02 -15.84 11.87
CA ASP A 305 -14.85 -15.95 13.32
C ASP A 305 -13.40 -15.83 13.84
N ILE A 306 -12.55 -15.02 13.17
CA ILE A 306 -11.15 -14.73 13.57
C ILE A 306 -10.96 -13.44 14.38
#